data_AF-A0A835YNX9-F1
#
_entry.id   AF-A0A835YNX9-F1
#
_cell.length_a   1.000
_cell.length_b   1.000
_cell.length_c   1.000
_cell.angle_alpha   90.00
_cell.angle_beta   90.00
_cell.angle_gamma   90.00
#
_symmetry.space_group_name_H-M   'P 1'
#
loop_
_entity.id
_entity.type
_entity.pdbx_description
1 polymer ?
#
loop_
_entity_poly.entity_id
_entity_poly.type
_entity_poly.pdbx_seq_one_letter_code
_entity_poly.pdbx_strand_id
1 'polypeptide(L)'
;MDCDGLRISARRLPGADLENVEVTDDNEALLLDSRCIALDCEMVWANKQPAETTLRPVVVSIGVVDTELENLLYARIAVPPDVDIVDDSFARTSANLHPDWTKGIPHTTAQVLFRTMVQRAGTVVGWQLDGDLEVLGFEVAAAALRAGRRLSVDFGGGVSVRVVDLSDHFRSLHNSKCQLSEAYRAVFEDRPAQHWGAHHAAADARLCMELFRRWRRGGCPRSVPLNLKFYVVNVHGLRRGGAHQERHQTLFEYLRPERGNRGVVLEQDDGRNFKLKFREENERAAYMCIVRRRMQAAHEDLGPSLPAQESGSEKVTAAVRYSCRLFTAHLYEITR
;
A
#
# COMPACT_ATOMS: atom_id res chain seq x y z
N MET A 1 -22.54 11.01 12.12
CA MET A 1 -21.77 10.73 13.35
C MET A 1 -20.78 11.87 13.48
N ASP A 2 -20.96 12.73 14.48
CA ASP A 2 -20.07 13.87 14.73
C ASP A 2 -18.72 13.36 15.24
N CYS A 3 -17.66 13.64 14.48
CA CYS A 3 -16.27 13.34 14.83
C CYS A 3 -15.54 14.63 15.22
N ASP A 4 -16.08 15.38 16.19
CA ASP A 4 -15.37 16.49 16.83
C ASP A 4 -14.89 16.01 18.21
N GLY A 5 -13.59 15.69 18.30
CA GLY A 5 -12.97 15.33 19.57
C GLY A 5 -11.65 14.59 19.40
N LEU A 6 -10.55 15.33 19.53
CA LEU A 6 -9.22 14.79 19.76
C LEU A 6 -9.25 13.87 21.00
N ARG A 7 -9.26 12.54 20.82
CA ARG A 7 -9.08 11.59 21.93
C ARG A 7 -7.58 11.34 22.14
N ILE A 8 -6.94 12.18 22.95
CA ILE A 8 -5.63 11.86 23.50
C ILE A 8 -5.83 10.97 24.74
N SER A 9 -5.66 9.66 24.60
CA SER A 9 -5.52 8.76 25.76
C SER A 9 -4.04 8.66 26.15
N ALA A 10 -3.52 9.67 26.84
CA ALA A 10 -2.15 9.63 27.36
C ALA A 10 -2.15 8.95 28.75
N ARG A 11 -1.76 7.67 28.80
CA ARG A 11 -1.45 7.00 30.08
C ARG A 11 0.00 7.30 30.45
N ARG A 12 0.26 7.61 31.73
CA ARG A 12 1.62 7.77 32.28
C ARG A 12 2.28 6.39 32.30
N LEU A 13 3.37 6.21 31.55
CA LEU A 13 4.08 4.92 31.46
C LEU A 13 5.39 4.96 32.27
N PRO A 14 5.73 3.87 33.00
CA PRO A 14 6.94 3.82 33.82
C PRO A 14 8.20 3.69 32.95
N GLY A 15 9.25 4.38 33.39
CA GLY A 15 10.56 4.47 32.73
C GLY A 15 11.42 3.25 33.00
N ALA A 16 12.23 2.89 32.00
CA ALA A 16 13.32 1.94 32.12
C ALA A 16 14.58 2.65 31.64
N ASP A 17 15.58 2.71 32.52
CA ASP A 17 16.92 3.18 32.19
C ASP A 17 17.66 2.07 31.44
N LEU A 18 18.15 2.36 30.23
CA LEU A 18 18.98 1.46 29.45
C LEU A 18 20.28 2.19 29.12
N GLU A 19 21.34 1.89 29.89
CA GLU A 19 22.70 2.32 29.57
C GLU A 19 23.34 1.36 28.56
N ASN A 20 23.92 1.95 27.51
CA ASN A 20 24.89 1.45 26.52
C ASN A 20 25.15 -0.08 26.47
N VAL A 21 24.51 -0.75 25.51
CA VAL A 21 24.85 -2.11 25.06
C VAL A 21 25.40 -2.04 23.65
N GLU A 22 26.59 -2.60 23.42
CA GLU A 22 27.16 -2.77 22.08
C GLU A 22 26.32 -3.79 21.28
N VAL A 23 25.83 -3.37 20.12
CA VAL A 23 24.97 -4.16 19.23
C VAL A 23 25.83 -4.91 18.22
N THR A 24 25.94 -6.23 18.35
CA THR A 24 26.45 -7.14 17.31
C THR A 24 25.27 -7.82 16.58
N ASP A 25 25.51 -8.27 15.34
CA ASP A 25 24.50 -8.87 14.45
C ASP A 25 23.83 -10.15 15.01
N ASP A 26 24.38 -10.77 16.05
CA ASP A 26 23.89 -12.03 16.64
C ASP A 26 22.94 -11.85 17.84
N ASN A 27 22.55 -10.63 18.18
CA ASN A 27 21.66 -10.36 19.32
C ASN A 27 20.16 -10.46 18.99
N GLU A 28 19.72 -11.59 18.42
CA GLU A 28 18.28 -11.89 18.27
C GLU A 28 17.57 -12.03 19.64
N ALA A 29 18.30 -12.36 20.71
CA ALA A 29 17.75 -12.44 22.07
C ALA A 29 17.34 -11.05 22.64
N LEU A 30 17.96 -9.96 22.20
CA LEU A 30 17.61 -8.58 22.63
C LEU A 30 16.32 -8.05 21.98
N LEU A 31 15.76 -8.77 21.00
CA LEU A 31 14.46 -8.47 20.42
C LEU A 31 13.31 -8.68 21.40
N LEU A 32 13.53 -9.45 22.48
CA LEU A 32 12.43 -9.91 23.32
C LEU A 32 11.89 -8.84 24.29
N ASP A 33 12.76 -7.96 24.81
CA ASP A 33 12.43 -7.00 25.88
C ASP A 33 12.24 -5.54 25.41
N SER A 34 12.52 -5.25 24.14
CA SER A 34 12.41 -3.90 23.61
C SER A 34 10.96 -3.52 23.28
N ARG A 35 10.48 -2.37 23.78
CA ARG A 35 9.18 -1.82 23.37
C ARG A 35 9.16 -1.56 21.86
N CYS A 36 8.10 -2.01 21.19
CA CYS A 36 7.92 -1.83 19.75
C CYS A 36 6.71 -0.93 19.48
N ILE A 37 6.82 -0.09 18.46
CA ILE A 37 5.69 0.69 17.93
C ILE A 37 5.57 0.44 16.43
N ALA A 38 4.34 0.40 15.92
CA ALA A 38 4.05 0.39 14.50
C ALA A 38 3.59 1.78 14.05
N LEU A 39 4.04 2.22 12.88
CA LEU A 39 3.70 3.50 12.26
C LEU A 39 3.05 3.24 10.90
N ASP A 40 2.06 4.06 10.58
CA ASP A 40 1.50 4.22 9.23
C ASP A 40 0.99 5.67 9.07
N CYS A 41 1.02 6.19 7.84
CA CYS A 41 0.56 7.55 7.51
C CYS A 41 -0.31 7.59 6.26
N GLU A 42 -1.35 8.42 6.29
CA GLU A 42 -2.12 8.76 5.09
C GLU A 42 -1.61 10.05 4.45
N MET A 43 -1.60 10.11 3.12
CA MET A 43 -1.02 11.19 2.34
C MET A 43 -1.98 11.71 1.26
N VAL A 44 -1.81 12.98 0.88
CA VAL A 44 -2.40 13.60 -0.31
C VAL A 44 -1.28 14.18 -1.18
N TRP A 45 -1.57 14.45 -2.46
CA TRP A 45 -0.62 15.09 -3.36
C TRP A 45 -0.87 16.58 -3.46
N ALA A 46 0.19 17.37 -3.34
CA ALA A 46 0.11 18.83 -3.34
C ALA A 46 1.28 19.49 -4.09
N ASN A 47 1.09 20.75 -4.47
CA ASN A 47 2.14 21.67 -4.88
C ASN A 47 2.50 22.58 -3.69
N LYS A 48 3.79 22.93 -3.51
CA LYS A 48 4.17 23.91 -2.47
C LYS A 48 3.68 25.31 -2.82
N GLN A 49 3.61 25.61 -4.11
CA GLN A 49 3.13 26.88 -4.64
C GLN A 49 2.36 26.63 -5.95
N PRO A 50 1.37 27.46 -6.30
CA PRO A 50 0.57 27.28 -7.53
C PRO A 50 1.37 27.25 -8.83
N ALA A 51 2.57 27.84 -8.84
CA ALA A 51 3.45 27.87 -10.02
C ALA A 51 4.42 26.67 -10.11
N GLU A 52 4.52 25.84 -9.05
CA GLU A 52 5.34 24.64 -9.09
C GLU A 52 4.60 23.51 -9.80
N THR A 53 5.32 22.77 -10.65
CA THR A 53 4.80 21.58 -11.36
C THR A 53 5.13 20.28 -10.66
N THR A 54 5.96 20.33 -9.61
CA THR A 54 6.44 19.13 -8.91
C THR A 54 5.47 18.78 -7.79
N LEU A 55 4.67 17.74 -8.03
CA LEU A 55 3.80 17.15 -7.02
C LEU A 55 4.65 16.48 -5.94
N ARG A 56 4.26 16.72 -4.69
CA ARG A 56 4.86 16.07 -3.53
C ARG A 56 3.78 15.53 -2.60
N PRO A 57 4.04 14.40 -1.93
CA PRO A 57 3.13 13.89 -0.92
C PRO A 57 3.18 14.79 0.32
N VAL A 58 2.01 14.98 0.94
CA VAL A 58 1.83 15.70 2.21
C VAL A 58 1.03 14.80 3.13
N VAL A 59 1.55 14.60 4.34
CA VAL A 59 0.87 13.77 5.35
C VAL A 59 -0.38 14.46 5.90
N VAL A 60 -1.49 13.72 5.96
CA VAL A 60 -2.79 14.19 6.45
C VAL A 60 -3.33 13.38 7.62
N SER A 61 -2.78 12.20 7.88
CA SER A 61 -3.05 11.44 9.08
C SER A 61 -1.85 10.59 9.50
N ILE A 62 -1.74 10.34 10.80
CA ILE A 62 -0.74 9.47 11.41
C ILE A 62 -1.42 8.47 12.35
N GLY A 63 -0.99 7.22 12.29
CA GLY A 63 -1.35 6.15 13.21
C GLY A 63 -0.12 5.54 13.86
N VAL A 64 -0.10 5.45 15.18
CA VAL A 64 0.95 4.79 15.95
C VAL A 64 0.33 3.85 16.97
N VAL A 65 0.80 2.60 16.95
CA VAL A 65 0.24 1.49 17.73
C VAL A 65 1.36 0.77 18.47
N ASP A 66 1.13 0.29 19.68
CA ASP A 66 2.12 -0.47 20.43
C ASP A 66 2.02 -1.99 20.24
N THR A 67 2.91 -2.75 20.89
CA THR A 67 2.92 -4.23 20.83
C THR A 67 1.61 -4.88 21.31
N GLU A 68 0.85 -4.21 22.18
CA GLU A 68 -0.45 -4.69 22.70
C GLU A 68 -1.63 -4.29 21.80
N LEU A 69 -1.34 -3.69 20.64
CA LEU A 69 -2.33 -3.19 19.68
C LEU A 69 -3.15 -2.02 20.25
N GLU A 70 -2.62 -1.28 21.24
CA GLU A 70 -3.21 -0.04 21.72
C GLU A 70 -2.82 1.13 20.81
N ASN A 71 -3.77 2.03 20.55
CA ASN A 71 -3.47 3.26 19.78
C ASN A 71 -2.73 4.24 20.69
N LEU A 72 -1.44 4.46 20.43
CA LEU A 72 -0.65 5.47 21.13
C LEU A 72 -0.90 6.87 20.54
N LEU A 73 -1.04 6.94 19.22
CA LEU A 73 -1.37 8.17 18.50
C LEU A 73 -2.30 7.83 17.34
N TYR A 74 -3.38 8.59 17.24
CA TYR A 74 -4.13 8.72 15.99
C TYR A 74 -4.53 10.18 15.85
N ALA A 75 -4.09 10.82 14.78
CA ALA A 75 -4.38 12.23 14.55
C ALA A 75 -4.53 12.53 13.06
N ARG A 76 -5.39 13.51 12.76
CA ARG A 76 -5.34 14.25 11.51
C ARG A 76 -4.26 15.31 11.60
N ILE A 77 -3.54 15.52 10.51
CA ILE A 77 -2.49 16.54 10.41
C ILE A 77 -3.01 17.66 9.53
N ALA A 78 -2.97 18.88 10.07
CA ALA A 78 -3.40 20.07 9.35
C ALA A 78 -2.41 20.40 8.23
N VAL A 79 -2.92 20.56 7.02
CA VAL A 79 -2.18 21.07 5.87
C VAL A 79 -2.20 22.60 5.92
N PRO A 80 -1.04 23.27 5.81
CA PRO A 80 -0.97 24.72 5.78
C PRO A 80 -1.82 25.34 4.65
N PRO A 81 -2.49 26.50 4.87
CA PRO A 81 -3.37 27.12 3.87
C PRO A 81 -2.69 27.55 2.56
N ASP A 82 -1.36 27.67 2.55
CA ASP A 82 -0.55 28.03 1.38
C ASP A 82 -0.17 26.82 0.50
N VAL A 83 -0.54 25.61 0.91
CA VAL A 83 -0.29 24.37 0.15
C VAL A 83 -1.51 24.05 -0.73
N ASP A 84 -1.27 23.90 -2.03
CA ASP A 84 -2.32 23.61 -3.01
C ASP A 84 -2.49 22.09 -3.21
N ILE A 85 -3.61 21.54 -2.73
CA ILE A 85 -3.91 20.11 -2.84
C ILE A 85 -4.39 19.77 -4.25
N VAL A 86 -3.63 18.92 -4.94
CA VAL A 86 -3.88 18.54 -6.34
C VAL A 86 -4.67 17.22 -6.45
N ASP A 87 -4.37 16.25 -5.59
CA ASP A 87 -5.09 14.97 -5.55
C ASP A 87 -5.22 14.45 -4.11
N ASP A 88 -6.45 14.45 -3.62
CA ASP A 88 -6.85 13.90 -2.33
C ASP A 88 -7.83 12.72 -2.46
N SER A 89 -8.04 12.24 -3.69
CA SER A 89 -9.09 11.27 -3.99
C SER A 89 -8.92 9.99 -3.16
N PHE A 90 -7.69 9.57 -2.90
CA PHE A 90 -7.38 8.38 -2.11
C PHE A 90 -7.81 8.53 -0.65
N ALA A 91 -7.34 9.59 0.00
CA ALA A 91 -7.61 9.88 1.39
C ALA A 91 -9.12 10.04 1.63
N ARG A 92 -9.87 10.56 0.66
CA ARG A 92 -11.33 10.67 0.77
C ARG A 92 -12.05 9.34 0.57
N THR A 93 -11.75 8.62 -0.50
CA THR A 93 -12.52 7.41 -0.85
C THR A 93 -12.13 6.20 -0.02
N SER A 94 -10.86 6.12 0.36
CA SER A 94 -10.26 4.92 0.94
C SER A 94 -10.11 5.08 2.44
N ALA A 95 -9.53 6.21 2.89
CA ALA A 95 -9.37 6.52 4.31
C ALA A 95 -10.62 7.14 4.98
N ASN A 96 -11.64 7.48 4.19
CA ASN A 96 -12.85 8.18 4.62
C ASN A 96 -12.54 9.47 5.43
N LEU A 97 -11.46 10.17 5.06
CA LEU A 97 -11.08 11.42 5.72
C LEU A 97 -11.91 12.59 5.19
N HIS A 98 -12.31 13.48 6.11
CA HIS A 98 -13.03 14.70 5.75
C HIS A 98 -12.16 15.60 4.86
N PRO A 99 -12.69 16.18 3.76
CA PRO A 99 -11.93 16.99 2.79
C PRO A 99 -11.41 18.33 3.33
N ASP A 100 -11.67 18.64 4.60
CA ASP A 100 -11.18 19.87 5.23
C ASP A 100 -9.81 19.57 5.83
N TRP A 101 -8.78 19.80 5.01
CA TRP A 101 -7.37 19.52 5.33
C TRP A 101 -6.76 20.53 6.29
N THR A 102 -7.45 21.64 6.59
CA THR A 102 -6.97 22.64 7.56
C THR A 102 -7.18 22.19 9.01
N LYS A 103 -8.06 21.19 9.23
CA LYS A 103 -8.35 20.62 10.54
C LYS A 103 -7.36 19.53 10.93
N GLY A 104 -6.78 19.64 12.12
CA GLY A 104 -5.87 18.65 12.68
C GLY A 104 -4.86 19.27 13.63
N ILE A 105 -3.89 18.48 14.08
CA ILE A 105 -2.72 19.00 14.79
C ILE A 105 -1.69 19.53 13.77
N PRO A 106 -0.83 20.49 14.15
CA PRO A 106 0.28 20.90 13.30
C PRO A 106 1.23 19.72 13.02
N HIS A 107 1.78 19.67 11.80
CA HIS A 107 2.77 18.66 11.40
C HIS A 107 3.94 18.55 12.38
N THR A 108 4.48 19.70 12.83
CA THR A 108 5.55 19.76 13.84
C THR A 108 5.15 19.15 15.19
N THR A 109 3.87 19.23 15.56
CA THR A 109 3.36 18.58 16.78
C THR A 109 3.35 17.06 16.61
N ALA A 110 2.90 16.56 15.45
CA ALA A 110 2.95 15.12 15.14
C ALA A 110 4.39 14.59 15.17
N GLN A 111 5.35 15.33 14.61
CA GLN A 111 6.79 15.01 14.66
C GLN A 111 7.30 14.88 16.08
N VAL A 112 7.02 15.86 16.95
CA VAL A 112 7.48 15.85 18.35
C VAL A 112 6.87 14.69 19.12
N LEU A 113 5.57 14.43 18.95
CA LEU A 113 4.88 13.32 19.58
C LEU A 113 5.48 11.98 19.14
N PHE A 114 5.62 11.76 17.83
CA PHE A 114 6.20 10.53 17.31
C PHE A 114 7.66 10.35 17.74
N ARG A 115 8.51 11.38 17.66
CA ARG A 115 9.90 11.32 18.15
C ARG A 115 9.96 10.92 19.62
N THR A 116 9.09 11.48 20.46
CA THR A 116 9.02 11.13 21.88
C THR A 116 8.65 9.65 22.09
N MET A 117 7.78 9.10 21.24
CA MET A 117 7.42 7.67 21.28
C MET A 117 8.59 6.81 20.81
N VAL A 118 9.27 7.20 19.73
CA VAL A 118 10.46 6.53 19.20
C VAL A 118 11.57 6.47 20.23
N GLN A 119 11.86 7.56 20.95
CA GLN A 119 12.87 7.60 22.01
C GLN A 119 12.60 6.60 23.17
N ARG A 120 11.35 6.16 23.32
CA ARG A 120 10.92 5.18 24.32
C ARG A 120 10.74 3.78 23.74
N ALA A 121 10.84 3.65 22.43
CA ALA A 121 10.75 2.39 21.71
C ALA A 121 12.16 1.91 21.35
N GLY A 122 12.40 0.61 21.45
CA GLY A 122 13.61 0.02 20.88
C GLY A 122 13.44 -0.32 19.40
N THR A 123 12.21 -0.37 18.89
CA THR A 123 11.92 -0.74 17.50
C THR A 123 10.71 -0.01 16.94
N VAL A 124 10.86 0.51 15.72
CA VAL A 124 9.77 1.02 14.88
C VAL A 124 9.47 -0.01 13.79
N VAL A 125 8.20 -0.31 13.59
CA VAL A 125 7.70 -1.30 12.64
C VAL A 125 6.77 -0.61 11.65
N GLY A 126 6.72 -1.08 10.40
CA GLY A 126 5.72 -0.61 9.46
C GLY A 126 5.85 -1.29 8.10
N TRP A 127 5.20 -0.73 7.10
CA TRP A 127 5.16 -1.27 5.74
C TRP A 127 5.59 -0.20 4.73
N GLN A 128 6.76 -0.35 4.10
CA GLN A 128 7.32 0.66 3.20
C GLN A 128 7.52 2.03 3.87
N LEU A 129 8.13 2.00 5.05
CA LEU A 129 8.23 3.15 5.97
C LEU A 129 9.01 4.34 5.41
N ASP A 130 9.81 4.16 4.36
CA ASP A 130 10.64 5.24 3.83
C ASP A 130 9.80 6.44 3.36
N GLY A 131 8.64 6.19 2.76
CA GLY A 131 7.69 7.24 2.37
C GLY A 131 7.09 7.95 3.58
N ASP A 132 6.61 7.21 4.58
CA ASP A 132 6.01 7.74 5.82
C ASP A 132 6.99 8.64 6.57
N LEU A 133 8.23 8.18 6.72
CA LEU A 133 9.27 8.92 7.42
C LEU A 133 9.68 10.19 6.67
N GLU A 134 9.78 10.14 5.34
CA GLU A 134 10.09 11.31 4.52
C GLU A 134 9.00 12.39 4.66
N VAL A 135 7.72 12.04 4.54
CA VAL A 135 6.63 13.02 4.66
C VAL A 135 6.41 13.53 6.07
N LEU A 136 6.77 12.74 7.08
CA LEU A 136 6.81 13.18 8.47
C LEU A 136 8.02 14.06 8.77
N GLY A 137 8.97 14.26 7.85
CA GLY A 137 10.17 15.09 8.07
C GLY A 137 11.25 14.41 8.92
N PHE A 138 11.40 13.10 8.75
CA PHE A 138 12.52 12.29 9.25
C PHE A 138 13.38 11.83 8.07
N GLU A 139 13.88 12.78 7.27
CA GLU A 139 14.56 12.52 5.99
C GLU A 139 15.84 11.70 6.17
N VAL A 140 16.57 11.89 7.27
CA VAL A 140 17.76 11.09 7.61
C VAL A 140 17.38 9.63 7.84
N ALA A 141 16.28 9.38 8.56
CA ALA A 141 15.77 8.03 8.80
C ALA A 141 15.30 7.40 7.48
N ALA A 142 14.50 8.11 6.69
CA ALA A 142 14.06 7.65 5.37
C ALA A 142 15.23 7.34 4.43
N ALA A 143 16.26 8.18 4.39
CA ALA A 143 17.47 7.95 3.60
C ALA A 143 18.26 6.72 4.09
N ALA A 144 18.35 6.51 5.41
CA ALA A 144 18.92 5.29 5.97
C ALA A 144 18.14 4.06 5.53
N LEU A 145 16.81 4.12 5.50
CA LEU A 145 15.98 3.02 5.01
C LEU A 145 16.22 2.71 3.53
N ARG A 146 16.24 3.74 2.67
CA ARG A 146 16.56 3.58 1.24
C ARG A 146 17.94 2.99 1.00
N ALA A 147 18.90 3.28 1.88
CA ALA A 147 20.26 2.72 1.85
C ALA A 147 20.40 1.32 2.48
N GLY A 148 19.30 0.68 2.89
CA GLY A 148 19.32 -0.66 3.49
C GLY A 148 19.74 -0.70 4.97
N ARG A 149 19.92 0.44 5.64
CA ARG A 149 20.24 0.49 7.07
C ARG A 149 18.96 0.34 7.90
N ARG A 150 18.97 -0.59 8.84
CA ARG A 150 17.78 -0.95 9.67
C ARG A 150 18.06 -1.08 11.16
N LEU A 151 19.30 -1.38 11.56
CA LEU A 151 19.62 -1.70 12.96
C LEU A 151 19.78 -0.47 13.84
N SER A 152 20.25 0.63 13.27
CA SER A 152 20.54 1.88 13.98
C SER A 152 20.14 3.05 13.07
N VAL A 153 18.93 3.55 13.28
CA VAL A 153 18.33 4.63 12.49
C VAL A 153 18.07 5.83 13.41
N ASP A 154 18.59 7.00 13.04
CA ASP A 154 18.45 8.24 13.79
C ASP A 154 17.16 8.99 13.38
N PHE A 155 16.31 9.26 14.36
CA PHE A 155 15.08 10.06 14.22
C PHE A 155 15.24 11.49 14.77
N GLY A 156 16.48 11.88 15.05
CA GLY A 156 16.86 13.11 15.72
C GLY A 156 16.83 12.97 17.24
N GLY A 157 17.69 13.74 17.92
CA GLY A 157 17.78 13.76 19.37
C GLY A 157 18.72 12.71 19.97
N GLY A 158 19.63 12.14 19.17
CA GLY A 158 20.74 11.30 19.65
C GLY A 158 20.35 9.87 20.01
N VAL A 159 19.12 9.45 19.75
CA VAL A 159 18.66 8.08 19.98
C VAL A 159 18.59 7.35 18.64
N SER A 160 19.32 6.25 18.54
CA SER A 160 19.22 5.33 17.40
C SER A 160 18.26 4.21 17.74
N VAL A 161 17.33 3.92 16.83
CA VAL A 161 16.36 2.84 16.99
C VAL A 161 16.47 1.84 15.85
N ARG A 162 16.05 0.61 16.11
CA ARG A 162 15.86 -0.38 15.06
C ARG A 162 14.59 -0.05 14.27
N VAL A 163 14.64 -0.24 12.96
CA VAL A 163 13.47 -0.17 12.08
C VAL A 163 13.26 -1.52 11.41
N VAL A 164 12.04 -2.05 11.48
CA VAL A 164 11.61 -3.27 10.81
C VAL A 164 10.56 -2.91 9.77
N ASP A 165 10.99 -2.82 8.52
CA ASP A 165 10.08 -2.68 7.38
C ASP A 165 9.61 -4.08 6.97
N LEU A 166 8.35 -4.41 7.26
CA LEU A 166 7.81 -5.74 6.99
C LEU A 166 7.72 -6.04 5.49
N SER A 167 7.69 -5.02 4.62
CA SER A 167 7.74 -5.22 3.17
C SER A 167 9.08 -5.80 2.69
N ASP A 168 10.14 -5.74 3.51
CA ASP A 168 11.41 -6.40 3.24
C ASP A 168 11.36 -7.91 3.52
N HIS A 169 10.52 -8.33 4.46
CA HIS A 169 10.43 -9.72 4.89
C HIS A 169 9.32 -10.48 4.17
N PHE A 170 8.15 -9.87 4.01
CA PHE A 170 7.00 -10.48 3.34
C PHE A 170 7.08 -10.22 1.84
N ARG A 171 7.40 -11.26 1.07
CA ARG A 171 7.64 -11.19 -0.37
C ARG A 171 6.85 -12.28 -1.09
N SER A 172 6.50 -12.09 -2.35
CA SER A 172 5.90 -13.18 -3.15
C SER A 172 6.89 -14.35 -3.33
N LEU A 173 6.44 -15.50 -3.83
CA LEU A 173 7.34 -16.63 -4.15
C LEU A 173 8.46 -16.24 -5.14
N HIS A 174 8.17 -15.27 -6.01
CA HIS A 174 9.16 -14.64 -6.90
C HIS A 174 9.86 -13.40 -6.34
N ASN A 175 9.91 -13.24 -5.01
CA ASN A 175 10.62 -12.16 -4.32
C ASN A 175 10.13 -10.73 -4.66
N SER A 176 8.90 -10.59 -5.17
CA SER A 176 8.31 -9.27 -5.44
C SER A 176 7.74 -8.65 -4.16
N LYS A 177 7.77 -7.32 -4.06
CA LYS A 177 7.07 -6.61 -2.98
C LYS A 177 5.57 -6.88 -3.07
N CYS A 178 4.95 -7.14 -1.93
CA CYS A 178 3.50 -7.26 -1.82
C CYS A 178 2.92 -6.00 -1.17
N GLN A 179 1.59 -5.91 -1.16
CA GLN A 179 0.85 -4.92 -0.37
C GLN A 179 0.60 -5.46 1.04
N LEU A 180 0.41 -4.55 2.00
CA LEU A 180 0.10 -4.91 3.39
C LEU A 180 -1.12 -5.84 3.49
N SER A 181 -2.19 -5.53 2.75
CA SER A 181 -3.43 -6.31 2.70
C SER A 181 -3.21 -7.72 2.16
N GLU A 182 -2.33 -7.90 1.18
CA GLU A 182 -1.97 -9.20 0.60
C GLU A 182 -1.23 -10.05 1.63
N ALA A 183 -0.22 -9.48 2.28
CA ALA A 183 0.53 -10.16 3.33
C ALA A 183 -0.36 -10.55 4.51
N TYR A 184 -1.21 -9.63 4.97
CA TYR A 184 -2.12 -9.89 6.07
C TYR A 184 -3.08 -11.04 5.73
N ARG A 185 -3.71 -11.01 4.54
CA ARG A 185 -4.64 -12.07 4.11
C ARG A 185 -3.95 -13.43 3.97
N ALA A 186 -2.74 -13.47 3.42
CA ALA A 186 -1.98 -14.70 3.27
C ALA A 186 -1.55 -15.32 4.61
N VAL A 187 -1.35 -14.49 5.65
CA VAL A 187 -0.91 -14.95 6.97
C VAL A 187 -2.08 -15.32 7.89
N PHE A 188 -3.23 -14.66 7.73
CA PHE A 188 -4.40 -14.78 8.59
C PHE A 188 -5.63 -15.21 7.79
N GLU A 189 -5.53 -16.22 6.92
CA GLU A 189 -6.51 -16.67 5.91
C GLU A 189 -8.01 -16.55 6.32
N ASP A 190 -8.34 -16.76 7.60
CA ASP A 190 -9.70 -16.69 8.16
C ASP A 190 -10.17 -15.28 8.59
N ARG A 191 -9.34 -14.24 8.46
CA ARG A 191 -9.64 -12.87 8.91
C ARG A 191 -9.78 -11.95 7.70
N PRO A 192 -11.00 -11.49 7.36
CA PRO A 192 -11.17 -10.45 6.36
C PRO A 192 -10.40 -9.19 6.78
N ALA A 193 -9.39 -8.80 6.01
CA ALA A 193 -8.68 -7.52 6.19
C ALA A 193 -9.66 -6.32 6.15
N GLN A 194 -10.79 -6.49 5.48
CA GLN A 194 -11.87 -5.49 5.37
C GLN A 194 -12.48 -5.06 6.71
N HIS A 195 -12.33 -5.82 7.79
CA HIS A 195 -12.89 -5.43 9.08
C HIS A 195 -12.19 -4.26 9.76
N TRP A 196 -10.98 -3.89 9.34
CA TRP A 196 -10.19 -2.87 10.03
C TRP A 196 -10.31 -1.46 9.43
N GLY A 197 -10.98 -1.30 8.28
CA GLY A 197 -11.05 -0.02 7.57
C GLY A 197 -9.71 0.25 6.87
N ALA A 198 -9.51 -0.38 5.71
CA ALA A 198 -8.31 -0.19 4.89
C ALA A 198 -8.04 1.31 4.68
N HIS A 199 -6.77 1.72 4.72
CA HIS A 199 -6.33 3.11 4.56
C HIS A 199 -6.73 4.01 5.73
N HIS A 200 -7.04 3.44 6.90
CA HIS A 200 -7.07 4.19 8.14
C HIS A 200 -5.73 4.00 8.83
N ALA A 201 -4.91 5.05 8.94
CA ALA A 201 -3.53 4.94 9.44
C ALA A 201 -3.37 4.09 10.72
N ALA A 202 -4.20 4.31 11.74
CA ALA A 202 -4.09 3.50 12.97
C ALA A 202 -4.51 2.02 12.79
N ALA A 203 -5.38 1.73 11.82
CA ALA A 203 -5.76 0.36 11.49
C ALA A 203 -4.64 -0.34 10.72
N ASP A 204 -4.04 0.33 9.74
CA ASP A 204 -2.93 -0.22 8.96
C ASP A 204 -1.68 -0.41 9.84
N ALA A 205 -1.41 0.51 10.79
CA ALA A 205 -0.41 0.31 11.84
C ALA A 205 -0.71 -0.92 12.73
N ARG A 206 -1.98 -1.21 13.06
CA ARG A 206 -2.37 -2.45 13.78
C ARG A 206 -2.10 -3.69 12.93
N LEU A 207 -2.47 -3.68 11.65
CA LEU A 207 -2.22 -4.81 10.73
C LEU A 207 -0.71 -5.09 10.65
N CYS A 208 0.11 -4.04 10.53
CA CYS A 208 1.57 -4.14 10.59
C CYS A 208 2.04 -4.77 11.91
N MET A 209 1.55 -4.29 13.05
CA MET A 209 1.95 -4.84 14.35
C MET A 209 1.54 -6.31 14.52
N GLU A 210 0.35 -6.70 14.05
CA GLU A 210 -0.07 -8.10 14.07
C GLU A 210 0.83 -9.00 13.21
N LEU A 211 1.17 -8.56 11.99
CA LEU A 211 2.12 -9.25 11.13
C LEU A 211 3.50 -9.36 11.79
N PHE A 212 3.99 -8.29 12.41
CA PHE A 212 5.25 -8.30 13.13
C PHE A 212 5.24 -9.28 14.31
N ARG A 213 4.17 -9.31 15.11
CA ARG A 213 4.03 -10.29 16.20
C ARG A 213 4.05 -11.72 15.65
N ARG A 214 3.39 -11.98 14.52
CA ARG A 214 3.39 -13.30 13.87
C ARG A 214 4.77 -13.67 13.33
N TRP A 215 5.44 -12.75 12.64
CA TRP A 215 6.81 -12.90 12.14
C TRP A 215 7.80 -13.18 13.27
N ARG A 216 7.73 -12.40 14.35
CA ARG A 216 8.58 -12.56 15.54
C ARG A 216 8.35 -13.91 16.23
N ARG A 217 7.10 -14.34 16.41
CA ARG A 217 6.79 -15.69 16.94
C ARG A 217 7.32 -16.82 16.06
N GLY A 218 7.50 -16.57 14.77
CA GLY A 218 8.10 -17.51 13.82
C GLY A 218 9.62 -17.53 13.83
N GLY A 219 10.28 -16.82 14.75
CA GLY A 219 11.73 -16.72 14.83
C GLY A 219 12.33 -15.69 13.87
N CYS A 220 11.57 -14.65 13.52
CA CYS A 220 12.05 -13.54 12.68
C CYS A 220 12.68 -13.98 11.34
N PRO A 221 12.06 -14.90 10.57
CA PRO A 221 12.67 -15.44 9.36
C PRO A 221 13.04 -14.32 8.41
N ARG A 222 14.24 -14.41 7.80
CA ARG A 222 14.75 -13.39 6.88
C ARG A 222 13.77 -13.06 5.75
N SER A 223 13.05 -14.07 5.26
CA SER A 223 11.99 -13.94 4.26
C SER A 223 10.81 -14.84 4.59
N VAL A 224 9.60 -14.32 4.38
CA VAL A 224 8.33 -15.04 4.44
C VAL A 224 7.75 -15.06 3.02
N PRO A 225 7.90 -16.19 2.29
CA PRO A 225 7.37 -16.31 0.94
C PRO A 225 5.85 -16.44 1.00
N LEU A 226 5.17 -15.60 0.22
CA LEU A 226 3.72 -15.58 0.10
C LEU A 226 3.31 -16.10 -1.26
N ASN A 227 2.39 -17.07 -1.25
CA ASN A 227 1.79 -17.61 -2.46
C ASN A 227 0.68 -16.66 -2.94
N LEU A 228 1.03 -15.69 -3.78
CA LEU A 228 0.11 -14.65 -4.22
C LEU A 228 -0.50 -15.02 -5.57
N LYS A 229 -1.83 -14.90 -5.66
CA LYS A 229 -2.54 -15.08 -6.91
C LYS A 229 -2.72 -13.73 -7.59
N PHE A 230 -2.45 -13.69 -8.88
CA PHE A 230 -2.76 -12.55 -9.72
C PHE A 230 -3.69 -12.99 -10.83
N TYR A 231 -4.58 -12.09 -11.22
CA TYR A 231 -5.45 -12.32 -12.36
C TYR A 231 -5.02 -11.40 -13.48
N VAL A 232 -4.75 -11.95 -14.65
CA VAL A 232 -4.24 -11.19 -15.79
C VAL A 232 -5.29 -11.17 -16.88
N VAL A 233 -5.48 -10.01 -17.50
CA VAL A 233 -6.31 -9.85 -18.68
C VAL A 233 -5.39 -9.38 -19.80
N ASN A 234 -5.08 -10.28 -20.73
CA ASN A 234 -4.38 -9.95 -21.97
C ASN A 234 -5.40 -9.65 -23.05
N VAL A 235 -5.36 -8.45 -23.60
CA VAL A 235 -6.26 -8.03 -24.67
C VAL A 235 -5.47 -7.85 -25.95
N HIS A 236 -5.90 -8.50 -27.02
CA HIS A 236 -5.30 -8.45 -28.35
C HIS A 236 -6.27 -7.74 -29.31
N GLY A 237 -5.84 -6.64 -29.93
CA GLY A 237 -6.61 -5.96 -30.98
C GLY A 237 -6.74 -6.82 -32.24
N LEU A 238 -7.93 -6.88 -32.84
CA LEU A 238 -8.13 -7.59 -34.10
C LEU A 238 -7.61 -6.77 -35.28
N ARG A 239 -6.84 -7.41 -36.18
CA ARG A 239 -6.31 -6.78 -37.40
C ARG A 239 -7.45 -6.49 -38.38
N ARG A 240 -8.07 -5.32 -38.32
CA ARG A 240 -8.87 -4.78 -39.43
C ARG A 240 -8.37 -3.40 -39.86
N GLY A 241 -8.37 -3.17 -41.18
CA GLY A 241 -7.68 -2.07 -41.85
C GLY A 241 -8.23 -0.69 -41.47
N GLY A 242 -7.43 0.07 -40.72
CA GLY A 242 -7.61 1.48 -40.36
C GLY A 242 -6.26 2.08 -39.92
N ALA A 243 -6.14 3.38 -39.65
CA ALA A 243 -4.89 3.94 -39.14
C ALA A 243 -4.54 3.36 -37.75
N HIS A 244 -3.26 3.26 -37.40
CA HIS A 244 -2.81 2.67 -36.13
C HIS A 244 -3.34 3.44 -34.90
N GLN A 245 -3.42 4.76 -35.02
CA GLN A 245 -3.70 5.68 -33.92
C GLN A 245 -5.20 5.68 -33.53
N GLU A 246 -6.10 5.65 -34.50
CA GLU A 246 -7.55 5.54 -34.25
C GLU A 246 -7.89 4.23 -33.54
N ARG A 247 -7.23 3.13 -33.93
CA ARG A 247 -7.45 1.82 -33.32
C ARG A 247 -7.04 1.78 -31.84
N HIS A 248 -5.87 2.33 -31.52
CA HIS A 248 -5.38 2.39 -30.14
C HIS A 248 -6.32 3.21 -29.26
N GLN A 249 -6.78 4.36 -29.76
CA GLN A 249 -7.68 5.24 -29.02
C GLN A 249 -9.04 4.57 -28.76
N THR A 250 -9.64 3.94 -29.78
CA THR A 250 -10.90 3.19 -29.61
C THR A 250 -10.73 2.02 -28.64
N LEU A 251 -9.68 1.19 -28.79
CA LEU A 251 -9.38 0.09 -27.86
C LEU A 251 -9.22 0.60 -26.43
N PHE A 252 -8.46 1.69 -26.25
CA PHE A 252 -8.23 2.29 -24.96
C PHE A 252 -9.52 2.80 -24.34
N GLU A 253 -10.43 3.43 -25.08
CA GLU A 253 -11.73 3.88 -24.56
C GLU A 253 -12.57 2.73 -23.99
N TYR A 254 -12.60 1.57 -24.66
CA TYR A 254 -13.31 0.39 -24.16
C TYR A 254 -12.64 -0.23 -22.95
N LEU A 255 -11.31 -0.35 -22.98
CA LEU A 255 -10.52 -1.11 -22.02
C LEU A 255 -10.02 -0.28 -20.84
N ARG A 256 -10.14 1.04 -20.89
CA ARG A 256 -9.65 1.94 -19.84
C ARG A 256 -10.32 1.59 -18.51
N PRO A 257 -9.55 1.21 -17.48
CA PRO A 257 -10.08 1.09 -16.13
C PRO A 257 -10.70 2.44 -15.73
N GLU A 258 -11.89 2.43 -15.14
CA GLU A 258 -12.41 3.65 -14.52
C GLU A 258 -11.39 4.07 -13.45
N ARG A 259 -11.12 5.38 -13.36
CA ARG A 259 -10.04 5.99 -12.57
C ARG A 259 -10.05 5.66 -11.05
N GLY A 260 -10.90 4.73 -10.58
CA GLY A 260 -11.06 4.35 -9.19
C GLY A 260 -10.47 3.00 -8.76
N ASN A 261 -10.17 2.05 -9.66
CA ASN A 261 -9.73 0.71 -9.22
C ASN A 261 -8.20 0.61 -9.21
N ARG A 262 -7.62 1.02 -8.08
CA ARG A 262 -6.17 1.11 -7.83
C ARG A 262 -5.45 -0.25 -7.77
N GLY A 263 -6.17 -1.37 -7.82
CA GLY A 263 -5.62 -2.73 -7.94
C GLY A 263 -5.24 -3.15 -9.37
N VAL A 264 -5.59 -2.35 -10.39
CA VAL A 264 -5.28 -2.66 -11.80
C VAL A 264 -3.92 -2.06 -12.18
N VAL A 265 -2.92 -2.93 -12.37
CA VAL A 265 -1.62 -2.54 -12.90
C VAL A 265 -1.61 -2.81 -14.41
N LEU A 266 -1.47 -1.76 -15.22
CA LEU A 266 -1.12 -1.89 -16.63
C LEU A 266 0.35 -2.33 -16.69
N GLU A 267 0.61 -3.60 -16.96
CA GLU A 267 1.99 -4.12 -17.06
C GLU A 267 2.61 -3.84 -18.44
N GLN A 268 1.80 -3.77 -19.50
CA GLN A 268 2.29 -3.56 -20.86
C GLN A 268 1.22 -2.93 -21.77
N ASP A 269 1.64 -1.95 -22.57
CA ASP A 269 0.91 -1.39 -23.71
C ASP A 269 1.90 -1.27 -24.89
N ASP A 270 1.75 -2.15 -25.89
CA ASP A 270 2.54 -2.09 -27.14
C ASP A 270 1.71 -1.52 -28.32
N GLY A 271 0.56 -0.92 -28.03
CA GLY A 271 -0.36 -0.38 -29.01
C GLY A 271 -1.34 -1.41 -29.60
N ARG A 272 -1.07 -2.71 -29.46
CA ARG A 272 -1.89 -3.82 -30.03
C ARG A 272 -2.31 -4.84 -28.98
N ASN A 273 -1.52 -4.96 -27.92
CA ASN A 273 -1.72 -5.84 -26.81
C ASN A 273 -1.71 -5.02 -25.52
N PHE A 274 -2.72 -5.23 -24.69
CA PHE A 274 -2.80 -4.67 -23.35
C PHE A 274 -2.71 -5.81 -22.35
N LYS A 275 -1.79 -5.71 -21.39
CA LYS A 275 -1.71 -6.64 -20.26
C LYS A 275 -2.13 -5.90 -18.99
N LEU A 276 -3.32 -6.23 -18.50
CA LEU A 276 -3.82 -5.73 -17.23
C LEU A 276 -3.65 -6.81 -16.18
N LYS A 277 -3.15 -6.43 -15.01
CA LYS A 277 -2.99 -7.34 -13.88
C LYS A 277 -3.80 -6.83 -12.70
N PHE A 278 -4.56 -7.76 -12.13
CA PHE A 278 -5.45 -7.56 -10.99
C PHE A 278 -4.91 -8.39 -9.83
N ARG A 279 -4.95 -7.81 -8.63
CA ARG A 279 -4.54 -8.50 -7.41
C ARG A 279 -5.66 -9.36 -6.83
N GLU A 280 -6.92 -9.01 -7.13
CA GLU A 280 -8.08 -9.74 -6.66
C GLU A 280 -9.01 -10.22 -7.79
N GLU A 281 -9.73 -11.33 -7.55
CA GLU A 281 -10.61 -11.93 -8.55
C GLU A 281 -11.85 -11.09 -8.80
N ASN A 282 -12.44 -10.56 -7.73
CA ASN A 282 -13.58 -9.64 -7.72
C ASN A 282 -13.26 -8.35 -8.48
N GLU A 283 -12.06 -7.79 -8.35
CA GLU A 283 -11.64 -6.61 -9.12
C GLU A 283 -11.58 -6.92 -10.62
N ARG A 284 -10.96 -8.04 -10.99
CA ARG A 284 -10.97 -8.53 -12.37
C ARG A 284 -12.40 -8.75 -12.86
N ALA A 285 -13.26 -9.37 -12.06
CA ALA A 285 -14.65 -9.63 -12.43
C ALA A 285 -15.43 -8.32 -12.61
N ALA A 286 -15.26 -7.34 -11.72
CA ALA A 286 -15.88 -6.02 -11.81
C ALA A 286 -15.42 -5.26 -13.07
N TYR A 287 -14.12 -5.29 -13.35
CA TYR A 287 -13.56 -4.72 -14.59
C TYR A 287 -14.19 -5.38 -15.82
N MET A 288 -14.26 -6.71 -15.86
CA MET A 288 -14.86 -7.43 -16.99
C MET A 288 -16.36 -7.17 -17.15
N CYS A 289 -17.09 -6.94 -16.05
CA CYS A 289 -18.47 -6.49 -16.09
C CYS A 289 -18.60 -5.10 -16.74
N ILE A 290 -17.70 -4.16 -16.42
CA ILE A 290 -17.68 -2.83 -17.05
C ILE A 290 -17.38 -2.94 -18.54
N VAL A 291 -16.34 -3.70 -18.92
CA VAL A 291 -15.98 -3.93 -20.33
C VAL A 291 -17.17 -4.52 -21.09
N ARG A 292 -17.83 -5.54 -20.52
CA ARG A 292 -19.04 -6.15 -21.11
C ARG A 292 -20.16 -5.14 -21.33
N ARG A 293 -20.46 -4.27 -20.37
CA ARG A 293 -21.49 -3.24 -20.51
C ARG A 293 -21.16 -2.24 -21.62
N ARG A 294 -19.90 -1.81 -21.72
CA ARG A 294 -19.45 -0.90 -22.78
C ARG A 294 -19.59 -1.53 -24.17
N MET A 295 -19.28 -2.81 -24.30
CA MET A 295 -19.44 -3.55 -25.55
C MET A 295 -20.92 -3.69 -25.94
N GLN A 296 -21.78 -4.03 -24.98
CA GLN A 296 -23.23 -4.11 -25.20
C GLN A 296 -23.81 -2.76 -25.65
N ALA A 297 -23.38 -1.65 -25.03
CA ALA A 297 -23.80 -0.31 -25.42
C ALA A 297 -23.34 0.07 -26.85
N ALA A 298 -22.23 -0.50 -27.32
CA ALA A 298 -21.72 -0.31 -28.68
C ALA A 298 -22.30 -1.30 -29.70
N HIS A 299 -23.28 -2.12 -29.32
CA HIS A 299 -23.84 -3.20 -30.15
C HIS A 299 -22.77 -4.21 -30.65
N GLU A 300 -21.75 -4.45 -29.83
CA GLU A 300 -20.71 -5.45 -30.08
C GLU A 300 -21.07 -6.77 -29.39
N ASP A 301 -21.14 -7.87 -30.16
CA ASP A 301 -21.40 -9.20 -29.61
C ASP A 301 -20.16 -9.78 -28.93
N LEU A 302 -20.35 -10.30 -27.72
CA LEU A 302 -19.36 -11.12 -27.03
C LEU A 302 -19.53 -12.58 -27.46
N GLY A 303 -18.54 -13.10 -28.16
CA GLY A 303 -18.43 -14.52 -28.45
C GLY A 303 -18.36 -15.38 -27.18
N PRO A 304 -18.67 -16.68 -27.28
CA PRO A 304 -18.74 -17.58 -26.14
C PRO A 304 -17.41 -17.66 -25.38
N SER A 305 -17.49 -17.83 -24.06
CA SER A 305 -16.36 -18.11 -23.20
C SER A 305 -15.79 -19.49 -23.53
N LEU A 306 -14.62 -19.53 -24.16
CA LEU A 306 -13.89 -20.77 -24.40
C LEU A 306 -12.79 -20.93 -23.34
N PRO A 307 -12.52 -22.15 -22.85
CA PRO A 307 -11.31 -22.43 -22.11
C PRO A 307 -10.11 -22.18 -23.03
N ALA A 308 -9.13 -21.37 -22.60
CA ALA A 308 -7.94 -21.14 -23.42
C ALA A 308 -6.98 -22.34 -23.32
N GLN A 309 -6.40 -22.75 -24.45
CA GLN A 309 -5.28 -23.70 -24.49
C GLN A 309 -3.96 -22.96 -24.20
N GLU A 310 -3.07 -23.62 -23.44
CA GLU A 310 -1.81 -23.06 -22.95
C GLU A 310 -0.76 -22.85 -24.06
N SER A 311 0.03 -21.78 -23.91
CA SER A 311 1.42 -21.73 -24.37
C SER A 311 2.23 -20.81 -23.45
N GLY A 312 3.01 -21.33 -22.50
CA GLY A 312 3.89 -20.51 -21.68
C GLY A 312 4.42 -21.16 -20.39
N SER A 313 5.47 -20.56 -19.81
CA SER A 313 6.17 -20.98 -18.58
C SER A 313 5.50 -20.53 -17.27
N GLU A 314 4.47 -19.69 -17.34
CA GLU A 314 3.66 -19.29 -16.17
C GLU A 314 2.55 -20.32 -15.94
N LYS A 315 2.40 -20.83 -14.70
CA LYS A 315 1.30 -21.76 -14.35
C LYS A 315 -0.03 -21.03 -14.42
N VAL A 316 -0.72 -21.15 -15.55
CA VAL A 316 -2.06 -20.63 -15.78
C VAL A 316 -3.07 -21.65 -15.24
N THR A 317 -3.84 -21.29 -14.22
CA THR A 317 -4.78 -22.24 -13.57
C THR A 317 -6.20 -22.16 -14.12
N ALA A 318 -6.57 -21.04 -14.73
CA ALA A 318 -7.87 -20.85 -15.37
C ALA A 318 -7.73 -19.86 -16.53
N ALA A 319 -8.30 -20.18 -17.69
CA ALA A 319 -8.25 -19.31 -18.85
C ALA A 319 -9.62 -19.13 -19.50
N VAL A 320 -10.12 -17.89 -19.56
CA VAL A 320 -11.40 -17.55 -20.20
C VAL A 320 -11.14 -16.61 -21.37
N ARG A 321 -11.68 -16.92 -22.54
CA ARG A 321 -11.61 -16.06 -23.73
C ARG A 321 -12.90 -15.29 -23.96
N TYR A 322 -12.81 -13.98 -24.20
CA TYR A 322 -13.89 -13.15 -24.73
C TYR A 322 -13.46 -12.52 -26.06
N SER A 323 -14.37 -12.36 -27.01
CA SER A 323 -14.05 -11.78 -28.31
C SER A 323 -15.23 -10.96 -28.86
N CYS A 324 -14.93 -9.84 -29.53
CA CYS A 324 -15.87 -9.07 -30.34
C CYS A 324 -15.20 -8.67 -31.66
N ARG A 325 -15.77 -7.73 -32.43
CA ARG A 325 -15.18 -7.28 -33.70
C ARG A 325 -13.91 -6.44 -33.53
N LEU A 326 -13.71 -5.85 -32.34
CA LEU A 326 -12.59 -4.96 -32.05
C LEU A 326 -11.39 -5.70 -31.44
N PHE A 327 -11.62 -6.65 -30.54
CA PHE A 327 -10.54 -7.33 -29.80
C PHE A 327 -10.88 -8.74 -29.35
N THR A 328 -9.86 -9.44 -28.87
CA THR A 328 -9.97 -10.67 -28.10
C THR A 328 -9.30 -10.48 -26.74
N ALA A 329 -10.01 -10.73 -25.65
CA ALA A 329 -9.47 -10.71 -24.29
C ALA A 329 -9.30 -12.14 -23.76
N HIS A 330 -8.14 -12.43 -23.22
CA HIS A 330 -7.81 -13.67 -22.53
C HIS A 330 -7.59 -13.36 -21.06
N LEU A 331 -8.36 -14.02 -20.21
CA LEU A 331 -8.28 -13.85 -18.77
C LEU A 331 -7.56 -15.06 -18.22
N TYR A 332 -6.50 -14.85 -17.46
CA TYR A 332 -5.68 -15.86 -16.85
C TYR A 332 -5.69 -15.68 -15.34
N GLU A 333 -5.73 -16.78 -14.59
CA GLU A 333 -5.26 -16.80 -13.20
C GLU A 333 -3.81 -17.28 -13.21
N ILE A 334 -2.92 -16.51 -12.60
CA ILE A 334 -1.49 -16.78 -12.51
C ILE A 334 -1.10 -16.81 -11.04
N THR A 335 -0.48 -17.89 -10.61
CA THR A 335 0.08 -18.00 -9.25
C THR A 335 1.56 -17.57 -9.28
N ARG A 336 1.98 -16.68 -8.38
CA ARG A 336 3.32 -16.07 -8.32
C ARG A 336 3.85 -15.90 -6.88
#